data_AF-A0A0G0JWH5-F1
#
_entry.id   AF-A0A0G0JWH5-F1
#
_cell.length_a   1.000
_cell.length_b   1.000
_cell.length_c   1.000
_cell.angle_alpha   90.00
_cell.angle_beta   90.00
_cell.angle_gamma   90.00
#
_symmetry.space_group_name_H-M   'P 1'
#
loop_
_entity.id
_entity.type
_entity.pdbx_description
1 polymer ?
#
loop_
_entity_poly.entity_id
_entity_poly.type
_entity_poly.pdbx_seq_one_letter_code
_entity_poly.pdbx_strand_id
1 'polypeptide(L)'
;MKKTLAVFICTTFFGGIVATTETMSSTHEVNDISKHEEVAGQSKDSNTQTKSEVTYLKSGKVRFSSKGYVPKKISGKHMDLMNAVFVENPIAVVRMFKAAIAVKKLLEEIEKMKPLATDKKTGESVYFATKAEEINFIQSRIKGILDPIDKFLDEALDKSRSIVLVLFAKSLGDHARQGYLLPSLDAVDTTSKYLVDNILTIEDLESAISEFFIFFSDINFGLSKEAMESYEKMLKKLQDAQKKQNNNKK
;
A
#
# COMPACT_ATOMS: atom_id res chain seq x y z
N MET A 1 30.13 -31.19 -21.01
CA MET A 1 29.19 -31.05 -19.88
C MET A 1 28.51 -29.69 -19.98
N LYS A 2 27.21 -29.65 -20.33
CA LYS A 2 26.44 -28.40 -20.52
C LYS A 2 25.88 -27.96 -19.16
N LYS A 3 26.19 -26.74 -18.72
CA LYS A 3 25.52 -26.09 -17.58
C LYS A 3 24.54 -25.05 -18.13
N THR A 4 23.26 -25.33 -18.00
CA THR A 4 22.16 -24.39 -18.27
C THR A 4 22.03 -23.47 -17.07
N LEU A 5 22.39 -22.20 -17.22
CA LEU A 5 22.16 -21.16 -16.21
C LEU A 5 20.85 -20.45 -16.57
N ALA A 6 19.80 -20.68 -15.79
CA ALA A 6 18.54 -19.97 -15.92
C ALA A 6 18.74 -18.51 -15.46
N VAL A 7 18.62 -17.58 -16.40
CA VAL A 7 18.58 -16.14 -16.12
C VAL A 7 17.12 -15.75 -15.96
N PHE A 8 16.70 -15.45 -14.73
CA PHE A 8 15.41 -14.80 -14.48
C PHE A 8 15.52 -13.32 -14.87
N ILE A 9 15.08 -13.01 -16.09
CA ILE A 9 14.80 -11.65 -16.53
C ILE A 9 13.40 -11.31 -16.03
N CYS A 10 13.29 -10.48 -15.00
CA CYS A 10 12.01 -9.88 -14.62
C CYS A 10 11.91 -8.49 -15.27
N THR A 11 11.51 -8.49 -16.54
CA THR A 11 10.99 -7.33 -17.26
C THR A 11 9.48 -7.31 -17.10
N THR A 12 8.94 -6.27 -16.47
CA THR A 12 7.80 -5.50 -16.99
C THR A 12 7.75 -4.14 -16.30
N PHE A 13 7.88 -3.11 -17.12
CA PHE A 13 7.68 -1.70 -16.84
C PHE A 13 6.53 -1.25 -17.77
N PHE A 14 5.69 -0.33 -17.28
CA PHE A 14 4.61 0.42 -17.95
C PHE A 14 3.26 -0.26 -18.26
N GLY A 15 2.20 0.33 -17.67
CA GLY A 15 1.23 1.18 -18.40
C GLY A 15 0.21 0.52 -19.34
N GLY A 16 -1.07 0.66 -18.96
CA GLY A 16 -2.21 0.85 -19.88
C GLY A 16 -2.90 -0.41 -20.42
N ILE A 17 -4.24 -0.40 -20.37
CA ILE A 17 -5.24 -0.92 -21.34
C ILE A 17 -6.60 -0.43 -20.77
N VAL A 18 -7.27 0.54 -21.40
CA VAL A 18 -8.03 0.50 -22.67
C VAL A 18 -9.45 -0.03 -22.47
N ALA A 19 -10.39 0.80 -22.95
CA ALA A 19 -11.81 0.57 -23.04
C ALA A 19 -12.18 -0.65 -23.89
N THR A 20 -13.30 -1.28 -23.54
CA THR A 20 -14.10 -2.09 -24.46
C THR A 20 -15.58 -1.83 -24.21
N THR A 21 -16.25 -1.49 -25.31
CA THR A 21 -17.70 -1.47 -25.54
C THR A 21 -18.29 -2.89 -25.53
N GLU A 22 -19.54 -3.04 -25.09
CA GLU A 22 -20.56 -3.85 -25.79
C GLU A 22 -21.99 -3.55 -25.30
N THR A 23 -22.91 -3.57 -26.27
CA THR A 23 -24.34 -3.25 -26.26
C THR A 23 -25.23 -4.44 -25.87
N MET A 24 -26.39 -4.21 -25.23
CA MET A 24 -27.74 -4.50 -25.79
C MET A 24 -28.90 -4.36 -24.75
N SER A 25 -29.89 -3.56 -25.15
CA SER A 25 -31.37 -3.75 -25.12
C SER A 25 -32.10 -4.27 -23.86
N SER A 26 -33.04 -3.45 -23.32
CA SER A 26 -34.49 -3.68 -23.44
C SER A 26 -35.32 -2.47 -22.95
N THR A 27 -36.57 -2.42 -23.43
CA THR A 27 -37.53 -1.32 -23.59
C THR A 27 -38.48 -0.98 -22.41
N HIS A 28 -39.10 0.22 -22.51
CA HIS A 28 -40.37 0.74 -21.92
C HIS A 28 -40.41 1.01 -20.39
N GLU A 29 -41.08 2.02 -19.83
CA GLU A 29 -42.02 3.06 -20.29
C GLU A 29 -42.09 4.21 -19.24
N VAL A 30 -42.91 5.23 -19.52
CA VAL A 30 -42.90 6.63 -19.06
C VAL A 30 -43.73 6.90 -17.77
N ASN A 31 -43.42 8.02 -17.08
CA ASN A 31 -44.28 8.94 -16.26
C ASN A 31 -43.65 9.27 -14.89
N ASP A 32 -43.70 10.46 -14.30
CA ASP A 32 -44.10 11.81 -14.70
C ASP A 32 -43.58 12.80 -13.63
N ILE A 33 -43.74 14.08 -13.94
CA ILE A 33 -43.35 15.33 -13.27
C ILE A 33 -43.73 15.48 -11.78
N SER A 34 -42.87 16.11 -10.96
CA SER A 34 -43.23 17.33 -10.17
C SER A 34 -42.06 18.01 -9.45
N LYS A 35 -42.17 19.34 -9.38
CA LYS A 35 -41.26 20.35 -8.82
C LYS A 35 -41.45 20.53 -7.31
N HIS A 36 -40.41 21.03 -6.62
CA HIS A 36 -40.41 22.18 -5.68
C HIS A 36 -38.98 22.30 -5.12
N GLU A 37 -38.22 23.33 -5.50
CA GLU A 37 -38.02 24.63 -4.84
C GLU A 37 -36.73 24.71 -4.00
N GLU A 38 -36.04 25.84 -4.18
CA GLU A 38 -34.74 26.26 -3.62
C GLU A 38 -34.63 26.20 -2.09
N VAL A 39 -33.43 25.89 -1.58
CA VAL A 39 -32.71 26.78 -0.63
C VAL A 39 -31.20 26.70 -0.88
N ALA A 40 -30.57 27.86 -0.75
CA ALA A 40 -29.20 28.26 -1.05
C ALA A 40 -28.04 27.45 -0.45
N GLY A 41 -26.96 27.40 -1.24
CA GLY A 41 -25.63 27.85 -0.83
C GLY A 41 -24.79 26.90 0.01
N GLN A 42 -23.89 26.14 -0.65
CA GLN A 42 -22.51 25.96 -0.17
C GLN A 42 -21.63 25.32 -1.25
N SER A 43 -20.37 25.77 -1.27
CA SER A 43 -19.24 25.38 -2.11
C SER A 43 -19.28 23.94 -2.63
N LYS A 44 -19.25 23.78 -3.96
CA LYS A 44 -18.90 22.51 -4.61
C LYS A 44 -17.38 22.33 -4.62
N ASP A 45 -16.81 21.91 -3.51
CA ASP A 45 -15.58 21.13 -3.54
C ASP A 45 -15.99 19.66 -3.75
N SER A 46 -15.98 19.23 -5.01
CA SER A 46 -16.17 17.84 -5.39
C SER A 46 -14.95 17.03 -4.96
N ASN A 47 -14.89 16.65 -3.69
CA ASN A 47 -13.95 15.66 -3.20
C ASN A 47 -14.66 14.31 -3.23
N THR A 48 -14.48 13.55 -4.31
CA THR A 48 -14.94 12.16 -4.39
C THR A 48 -14.18 11.37 -3.34
N GLN A 49 -14.77 11.25 -2.15
CA GLN A 49 -14.16 10.61 -1.00
C GLN A 49 -14.18 9.10 -1.25
N THR A 50 -13.06 8.55 -1.74
CA THR A 50 -12.83 7.11 -1.71
C THR A 50 -12.66 6.72 -0.24
N LYS A 51 -13.70 6.13 0.35
CA LYS A 51 -13.64 5.61 1.72
C LYS A 51 -13.07 4.21 1.67
N SER A 52 -11.85 4.05 2.18
CA SER A 52 -11.39 2.75 2.66
C SER A 52 -12.44 2.21 3.64
N GLU A 53 -12.83 0.95 3.50
CA GLU A 53 -13.77 0.34 4.42
C GLU A 53 -13.08 0.16 5.78
N VAL A 54 -13.70 0.70 6.83
CA VAL A 54 -13.20 0.70 8.20
C VAL A 54 -14.12 -0.17 9.05
N THR A 55 -13.56 -1.19 9.68
CA THR A 55 -14.23 -2.02 10.68
C THR A 55 -13.34 -2.18 11.91
N TYR A 56 -13.88 -2.59 13.05
CA TYR A 56 -13.10 -2.77 14.28
C TYR A 56 -12.76 -4.24 14.51
N LEU A 57 -11.50 -4.49 14.86
CA LEU A 57 -11.02 -5.78 15.33
C LEU A 57 -11.44 -6.00 16.78
N LYS A 58 -11.49 -7.27 17.22
CA LYS A 58 -11.80 -7.64 18.62
C LYS A 58 -10.86 -6.99 19.64
N SER A 59 -9.65 -6.62 19.23
CA SER A 59 -8.65 -5.91 20.02
C SER A 59 -8.89 -4.39 20.13
N GLY A 60 -9.95 -3.85 19.53
CA GLY A 60 -10.21 -2.41 19.44
C GLY A 60 -9.38 -1.68 18.37
N LYS A 61 -8.49 -2.39 17.66
CA LYS A 61 -7.76 -1.87 16.51
C LYS A 61 -8.67 -1.70 15.31
N VAL A 62 -8.32 -0.79 14.41
CA VAL A 62 -9.07 -0.57 13.16
C VAL A 62 -8.53 -1.48 12.07
N ARG A 63 -9.46 -2.15 11.37
CA ARG A 63 -9.21 -2.92 10.16
C ARG A 63 -9.36 -2.02 8.94
N PHE A 64 -8.32 -1.97 8.12
CA PHE A 64 -8.33 -1.34 6.81
C PHE A 64 -8.46 -2.38 5.70
N SER A 65 -9.31 -2.10 4.71
CA SER A 65 -9.45 -2.92 3.50
C SER A 65 -8.84 -2.23 2.29
N SER A 66 -8.02 -2.95 1.52
CA SER A 66 -7.52 -2.52 0.22
C SER A 66 -8.50 -2.78 -0.93
N LYS A 67 -9.56 -3.57 -0.71
CA LYS A 67 -10.52 -3.94 -1.77
C LYS A 67 -11.27 -2.70 -2.25
N GLY A 68 -11.27 -2.49 -3.57
CA GLY A 68 -11.89 -1.31 -4.18
C GLY A 68 -11.19 0.01 -3.86
N TYR A 69 -10.00 -0.02 -3.24
CA TYR A 69 -9.25 1.19 -2.97
C TYR A 69 -8.77 1.85 -4.27
N VAL A 70 -9.09 3.14 -4.42
CA VAL A 70 -8.60 3.98 -5.52
C VAL A 70 -7.59 4.96 -4.92
N PRO A 71 -6.33 4.99 -5.39
CA PRO A 71 -5.33 5.92 -4.89
C PRO A 71 -5.80 7.37 -5.01
N LYS A 72 -5.57 8.16 -3.96
CA LYS A 72 -5.90 9.59 -3.96
C LYS A 72 -4.64 10.43 -4.10
N LYS A 73 -4.77 11.56 -4.81
CA LYS A 73 -3.66 12.50 -4.95
C LYS A 73 -3.55 13.32 -3.69
N ILE A 74 -2.55 13.04 -2.86
CA ILE A 74 -2.25 13.92 -1.74
C ILE A 74 -1.57 15.17 -2.29
N SER A 75 -2.14 16.33 -1.97
CA SER A 75 -1.59 17.64 -2.36
C SER A 75 -1.39 18.56 -1.15
N GLY A 76 -0.60 19.61 -1.36
CA GLY A 76 -0.31 20.67 -0.41
C GLY A 76 1.04 20.51 0.30
N LYS A 77 1.34 21.48 1.18
CA LYS A 77 2.68 21.75 1.74
C LYS A 77 3.48 20.51 2.17
N HIS A 78 2.87 19.55 2.86
CA HIS A 78 3.58 18.35 3.32
C HIS A 78 3.99 17.42 2.17
N MET A 79 3.16 17.28 1.14
CA MET A 79 3.54 16.49 -0.04
C MET A 79 4.56 17.25 -0.89
N ASP A 80 4.47 18.58 -0.96
CA ASP A 80 5.47 19.40 -1.66
C ASP A 80 6.86 19.28 -1.01
N LEU A 81 6.91 19.33 0.33
CA LEU A 81 8.13 19.08 1.09
C LEU A 81 8.65 17.66 0.89
N MET A 82 7.77 16.65 0.91
CA MET A 82 8.18 15.26 0.66
C MET A 82 8.73 15.07 -0.76
N ASN A 83 8.16 15.74 -1.77
CA ASN A 83 8.67 15.73 -3.12
C ASN A 83 10.07 16.36 -3.22
N ALA A 84 10.33 17.46 -2.50
CA ALA A 84 11.68 18.03 -2.42
C ALA A 84 12.67 17.03 -1.82
N VAL A 85 12.30 16.35 -0.73
CA VAL A 85 13.10 15.28 -0.10
C VAL A 85 13.36 14.14 -1.10
N PHE A 86 12.37 13.75 -1.90
CA PHE A 86 12.52 12.72 -2.92
C PHE A 86 13.40 13.13 -4.11
N VAL A 87 13.40 14.41 -4.48
CA VAL A 87 14.31 14.93 -5.50
C VAL A 87 15.76 14.86 -5.01
N GLU A 88 16.01 15.26 -3.76
CA GLU A 88 17.34 15.24 -3.14
C GLU A 88 17.81 13.82 -2.79
N ASN A 89 16.89 12.96 -2.37
CA ASN A 89 17.16 11.58 -2.00
C ASN A 89 16.30 10.58 -2.81
N PRO A 90 16.57 10.40 -4.12
CA PRO A 90 15.74 9.53 -4.97
C PRO A 90 15.84 8.05 -4.60
N ILE A 91 16.80 7.63 -3.76
CA ILE A 91 16.85 6.25 -3.27
C ILE A 91 15.64 5.93 -2.38
N ALA A 92 15.10 6.90 -1.64
CA ALA A 92 13.91 6.72 -0.82
C ALA A 92 12.71 6.32 -1.68
N VAL A 93 12.55 6.95 -2.86
CA VAL A 93 11.51 6.59 -3.84
C VAL A 93 11.72 5.17 -4.37
N VAL A 94 12.96 4.76 -4.66
CA VAL A 94 13.27 3.37 -5.05
C VAL A 94 12.87 2.37 -3.95
N ARG A 95 13.14 2.69 -2.68
CA ARG A 95 12.75 1.83 -1.54
C ARG A 95 11.25 1.77 -1.37
N MET A 96 10.57 2.92 -1.49
CA MET A 96 9.10 3.01 -1.45
C MET A 96 8.45 2.10 -2.51
N PHE A 97 8.89 2.18 -3.77
CA PHE A 97 8.35 1.31 -4.82
C PHE A 97 8.60 -0.18 -4.56
N LYS A 98 9.78 -0.54 -4.02
CA LYS A 98 10.06 -1.93 -3.63
C LYS A 98 9.14 -2.40 -2.50
N ALA A 99 8.92 -1.57 -1.50
CA ALA A 99 7.99 -1.84 -0.40
C ALA A 99 6.56 -2.02 -0.94
N ALA A 100 6.09 -1.10 -1.79
CA ALA A 100 4.77 -1.17 -2.42
C ALA A 100 4.56 -2.47 -3.21
N ILE A 101 5.56 -2.92 -3.97
CA ILE A 101 5.49 -4.19 -4.71
C ILE A 101 5.41 -5.38 -3.75
N ALA A 102 6.22 -5.40 -2.68
CA ALA A 102 6.23 -6.49 -1.71
C ALA A 102 4.90 -6.59 -0.97
N VAL A 103 4.37 -5.45 -0.52
CA VAL A 103 3.06 -5.29 0.13
C VAL A 103 1.94 -5.77 -0.80
N LYS A 104 1.90 -5.29 -2.06
CA LYS A 104 0.87 -5.70 -3.02
C LYS A 104 0.87 -7.20 -3.27
N LYS A 105 2.04 -7.82 -3.45
CA LYS A 105 2.15 -9.27 -3.65
C LYS A 105 1.60 -10.06 -2.47
N LEU A 106 1.83 -9.57 -1.25
CA LEU A 106 1.33 -10.24 -0.06
C LEU A 106 -0.18 -10.08 0.11
N LEU A 107 -0.76 -8.93 -0.23
CA LEU A 107 -2.22 -8.78 -0.32
C LEU A 107 -2.82 -9.79 -1.30
N GLU A 108 -2.25 -9.89 -2.50
CA GLU A 108 -2.71 -10.86 -3.51
C GLU A 108 -2.54 -12.32 -3.04
N GLU A 109 -1.53 -12.63 -2.21
CA GLU A 109 -1.37 -13.95 -1.59
C GLU A 109 -2.49 -14.21 -0.58
N ILE A 110 -2.76 -13.26 0.32
CA ILE A 110 -3.81 -13.35 1.35
C ILE A 110 -5.20 -13.48 0.72
N GLU A 111 -5.51 -12.70 -0.32
CA GLU A 111 -6.80 -12.77 -1.03
C GLU A 111 -7.04 -14.14 -1.68
N LYS A 112 -5.97 -14.84 -2.06
CA LYS A 112 -6.04 -16.18 -2.64
C LYS A 112 -6.07 -17.29 -1.59
N MET A 113 -5.84 -16.97 -0.31
CA MET A 113 -5.93 -17.95 0.76
C MET A 113 -7.38 -18.40 0.92
N LYS A 114 -7.57 -19.72 0.94
CA LYS A 114 -8.87 -20.32 1.21
C LYS A 114 -8.91 -20.76 2.67
N PRO A 115 -9.98 -20.44 3.42
CA PRO A 115 -10.15 -20.98 4.75
C PRO A 115 -10.27 -22.50 4.67
N LEU A 116 -9.61 -23.20 5.60
CA LEU A 116 -9.76 -24.63 5.82
C LEU A 116 -11.11 -24.94 6.46
N ALA A 117 -11.56 -24.07 7.36
CA ALA A 117 -12.81 -24.18 8.08
C ALA A 117 -13.29 -22.80 8.56
N THR A 118 -14.49 -22.76 9.12
CA THR A 118 -14.99 -21.64 9.91
C THR A 118 -15.15 -22.10 11.35
N ASP A 119 -14.59 -21.35 12.30
CA ASP A 119 -14.78 -21.63 13.73
C ASP A 119 -16.27 -21.53 14.08
N LYS A 120 -16.84 -22.61 14.62
CA LYS A 120 -18.28 -22.69 14.89
C LYS A 120 -18.75 -21.79 16.03
N LYS A 121 -17.84 -21.34 16.90
CA LYS A 121 -18.15 -20.48 18.06
C LYS A 121 -17.96 -19.01 17.74
N THR A 122 -16.93 -18.66 16.97
CA THR A 122 -16.60 -17.26 16.68
C THR A 122 -17.02 -16.81 15.29
N GLY A 123 -17.31 -17.74 14.37
CA GLY A 123 -17.62 -17.44 12.97
C GLY A 123 -16.40 -17.03 12.14
N GLU A 124 -15.18 -17.14 12.69
CA GLU A 124 -13.95 -16.70 12.03
C GLU A 124 -13.39 -17.76 11.07
N SER A 125 -12.76 -17.29 10.01
CA SER A 125 -12.08 -18.14 9.03
C SER A 125 -10.81 -18.73 9.63
N VAL A 126 -10.69 -20.06 9.60
CA VAL A 126 -9.50 -20.79 10.03
C VAL A 126 -8.68 -21.17 8.81
N TYR A 127 -7.47 -20.62 8.69
CA TYR A 127 -6.61 -20.82 7.52
C TYR A 127 -5.52 -21.88 7.70
N PHE A 128 -5.23 -22.28 8.94
CA PHE A 128 -4.16 -23.20 9.30
C PHE A 128 -4.66 -24.26 10.28
N ALA A 129 -3.97 -25.42 10.33
CA ALA A 129 -4.36 -26.51 11.21
C ALA A 129 -4.06 -26.18 12.68
N THR A 130 -3.02 -25.38 12.94
CA THR A 130 -2.67 -24.92 14.29
C THR A 130 -2.38 -23.42 14.34
N LYS A 131 -2.53 -22.82 15.52
CA LYS A 131 -2.17 -21.41 15.74
C LYS A 131 -0.67 -21.16 15.57
N ALA A 132 0.17 -22.14 15.90
CA ALA A 132 1.62 -22.03 15.73
C ALA A 132 2.02 -21.93 14.24
N GLU A 133 1.36 -22.70 13.36
CA GLU A 133 1.56 -22.59 11.91
C GLU A 133 1.15 -21.22 11.37
N GLU A 134 0.00 -20.70 11.81
CA GLU A 134 -0.46 -19.36 11.45
C GLU A 134 0.54 -18.28 11.87
N ILE A 135 1.01 -18.31 13.12
CA ILE A 135 2.00 -17.35 13.63
C ILE A 135 3.30 -17.45 12.83
N ASN A 136 3.81 -18.65 12.56
CA ASN A 136 5.01 -18.84 11.76
C ASN A 136 4.85 -18.31 10.33
N PHE A 137 3.69 -18.55 9.72
CA PHE A 137 3.35 -18.00 8.42
C PHE A 137 3.39 -16.46 8.47
N ILE A 138 2.66 -15.85 9.39
CA ILE A 138 2.58 -14.39 9.57
C ILE A 138 3.98 -13.79 9.76
N GLN A 139 4.77 -14.31 10.71
CA GLN A 139 6.09 -13.79 11.02
C GLN A 139 7.04 -13.90 9.82
N SER A 140 6.98 -14.99 9.05
CA SER A 140 7.79 -15.14 7.83
C SER A 140 7.45 -14.07 6.78
N ARG A 141 6.16 -13.72 6.65
CA ARG A 141 5.68 -12.74 5.68
C ARG A 141 5.97 -11.31 6.10
N ILE A 142 5.75 -10.98 7.38
CA ILE A 142 6.15 -9.71 7.98
C ILE A 142 7.64 -9.48 7.72
N LYS A 143 8.50 -10.44 8.05
CA LYS A 143 9.95 -10.33 7.79
C LYS A 143 10.29 -10.06 6.32
N GLY A 144 9.54 -10.67 5.39
CA GLY A 144 9.74 -10.48 3.95
C GLY A 144 9.40 -9.08 3.44
N ILE A 145 8.47 -8.38 4.08
CA ILE A 145 8.07 -7.00 3.70
C ILE A 145 8.77 -5.92 4.53
N LEU A 146 9.30 -6.26 5.71
CA LEU A 146 9.92 -5.30 6.62
C LEU A 146 11.19 -4.66 6.06
N ASP A 147 12.11 -5.42 5.47
CA ASP A 147 13.39 -4.86 4.98
C ASP A 147 13.23 -3.67 4.01
N PRO A 148 12.36 -3.71 2.99
CA PRO A 148 12.14 -2.55 2.13
C PRO A 148 11.34 -1.43 2.82
N ILE A 149 10.46 -1.75 3.78
CA ILE A 149 9.70 -0.76 4.56
C ILE A 149 10.63 0.00 5.50
N ASP A 150 11.42 -0.71 6.31
CA ASP A 150 12.37 -0.12 7.26
C ASP A 150 13.38 0.75 6.52
N LYS A 151 13.94 0.29 5.40
CA LYS A 151 14.84 1.11 4.57
C LYS A 151 14.18 2.35 3.99
N PHE A 152 12.89 2.29 3.64
CA PHE A 152 12.17 3.48 3.22
C PHE A 152 11.98 4.43 4.41
N LEU A 153 11.56 3.91 5.55
CA LEU A 153 11.34 4.69 6.75
C LEU A 153 12.63 5.31 7.25
N ASP A 154 13.77 4.62 7.27
CA ASP A 154 15.05 5.20 7.65
C ASP A 154 15.42 6.39 6.75
N GLU A 155 15.35 6.20 5.43
CA GLU A 155 15.71 7.24 4.45
C GLU A 155 14.73 8.43 4.44
N ALA A 156 13.44 8.18 4.73
CA ALA A 156 12.39 9.18 4.74
C ALA A 156 12.23 9.88 6.09
N LEU A 157 12.41 9.16 7.21
CA LEU A 157 12.18 9.67 8.56
C LEU A 157 13.40 10.39 9.11
N ASP A 158 14.64 10.01 8.75
CA ASP A 158 15.88 10.61 9.27
C ASP A 158 15.87 12.14 9.17
N LYS A 159 15.27 12.68 8.10
CA LYS A 159 15.17 14.14 7.87
C LYS A 159 13.75 14.68 7.84
N SER A 160 12.73 13.83 7.79
CA SER A 160 11.38 14.26 7.45
C SER A 160 10.27 13.50 8.18
N ARG A 161 10.58 12.95 9.36
CA ARG A 161 9.62 12.20 10.19
C ARG A 161 8.27 12.90 10.36
N SER A 162 8.26 14.19 10.72
CA SER A 162 7.01 14.94 10.91
C SER A 162 6.17 15.03 9.63
N ILE A 163 6.82 15.15 8.47
CA ILE A 163 6.14 15.19 7.16
C ILE A 163 5.49 13.83 6.88
N VAL A 164 6.24 12.73 7.06
CA VAL A 164 5.75 11.38 6.82
C VAL A 164 4.56 11.05 7.73
N LEU A 165 4.61 11.41 9.02
CA LEU A 165 3.49 11.21 9.96
C LEU A 165 2.21 11.95 9.53
N VAL A 166 2.33 13.18 9.05
CA VAL A 166 1.18 13.94 8.53
C VAL A 166 0.63 13.29 7.26
N LEU A 167 1.49 12.79 6.38
CA LEU A 167 1.06 12.11 5.16
C LEU A 167 0.37 10.77 5.46
N PHE A 168 0.82 10.02 6.48
CA PHE A 168 0.12 8.84 6.97
C PHE A 168 -1.29 9.16 7.43
N ALA A 169 -1.45 10.18 8.27
CA ALA A 169 -2.77 10.61 8.74
C ALA A 169 -3.66 11.06 7.57
N LYS A 170 -3.11 11.73 6.56
CA LYS A 170 -3.87 12.09 5.34
C LYS A 170 -4.29 10.88 4.51
N SER A 171 -3.46 9.85 4.41
CA SER A 171 -3.78 8.60 3.70
C SER A 171 -4.85 7.79 4.42
N LEU A 172 -4.65 7.52 5.70
CA LEU A 172 -5.47 6.56 6.46
C LEU A 172 -6.66 7.20 7.19
N GLY A 173 -6.70 8.53 7.29
CA GLY A 173 -7.75 9.28 7.98
C GLY A 173 -7.58 9.27 9.51
N ASP A 174 -8.62 9.71 10.21
CA ASP A 174 -8.61 9.92 11.67
C ASP A 174 -8.34 8.63 12.47
N HIS A 175 -8.60 7.47 11.85
CA HIS A 175 -8.39 6.15 12.43
C HIS A 175 -6.94 5.65 12.37
N ALA A 176 -6.01 6.39 11.76
CA ALA A 176 -4.61 5.97 11.62
C ALA A 176 -3.96 5.57 12.95
N ARG A 177 -4.32 6.23 14.06
CA ARG A 177 -3.79 5.94 15.41
C ARG A 177 -4.26 4.61 16.00
N GLN A 178 -5.34 4.04 15.48
CA GLN A 178 -5.89 2.76 15.93
C GLN A 178 -5.44 1.60 15.02
N GLY A 179 -4.68 1.88 13.95
CA GLY A 179 -4.12 0.88 13.04
C GLY A 179 -2.81 0.28 13.55
N TYR A 180 -1.99 -0.20 12.62
CA TYR A 180 -0.69 -0.81 12.88
C TYR A 180 0.45 0.15 12.58
N LEU A 181 0.34 0.91 11.49
CA LEU A 181 1.46 1.64 10.93
C LEU A 181 1.85 2.84 11.79
N LEU A 182 0.93 3.75 12.08
CA LEU A 182 1.26 4.93 12.87
C LEU A 182 1.74 4.56 14.29
N PRO A 183 1.10 3.64 15.02
CA PRO A 183 1.61 3.19 16.31
C PRO A 183 2.99 2.50 16.25
N SER A 184 3.30 1.80 15.15
CA SER A 184 4.62 1.16 15.00
C SER A 184 5.76 2.16 14.92
N LEU A 185 5.50 3.38 14.45
CA LEU A 185 6.49 4.45 14.39
C LEU A 185 6.73 5.08 15.75
N ASP A 186 5.68 5.20 16.57
CA ASP A 186 5.73 5.77 17.92
C ASP A 186 6.20 4.76 18.98
N ALA A 187 6.42 3.50 18.61
CA ALA A 187 6.92 2.47 19.50
C ALA A 187 8.33 2.79 20.03
N VAL A 188 8.59 2.38 21.28
CA VAL A 188 9.92 2.51 21.93
C VAL A 188 10.94 1.58 21.28
N ASP A 189 10.48 0.45 20.74
CA ASP A 189 11.25 -0.52 19.97
C ASP A 189 11.24 -0.19 18.47
N THR A 190 11.95 -0.96 17.64
CA THR A 190 11.90 -0.79 16.17
C THR A 190 10.49 -1.09 15.62
N THR A 191 10.12 -0.39 14.54
CA THR A 191 8.92 -0.67 13.73
C THR A 191 8.76 -2.17 13.46
N SER A 192 9.85 -2.82 13.07
CA SER A 192 9.95 -4.25 12.80
C SER A 192 9.50 -5.10 13.99
N LYS A 193 10.02 -4.80 15.19
CA LYS A 193 9.69 -5.55 16.41
C LYS A 193 8.24 -5.32 16.81
N TYR A 194 7.77 -4.07 16.76
CA TYR A 194 6.37 -3.75 17.03
C TYR A 194 5.42 -4.56 16.14
N LEU A 195 5.67 -4.60 14.84
CA LEU A 195 4.80 -5.31 13.89
C LEU A 195 4.81 -6.83 14.12
N VAL A 196 5.97 -7.41 14.43
CA VAL A 196 6.08 -8.85 14.77
C VAL A 196 5.31 -9.20 16.05
N ASP A 197 5.36 -8.34 17.07
CA ASP A 197 4.73 -8.60 18.36
C ASP A 197 3.21 -8.37 18.33
N ASN A 198 2.71 -7.55 17.40
CA ASN A 198 1.32 -7.07 17.39
C ASN A 198 0.43 -7.65 16.30
N ILE A 199 0.98 -8.27 15.26
CA ILE A 199 0.23 -8.89 14.16
C ILE A 199 0.21 -10.39 14.39
N LEU A 200 -0.92 -10.90 14.87
CA LEU A 200 -1.03 -12.28 15.38
C LEU A 200 -2.07 -13.12 14.64
N THR A 201 -2.88 -12.51 13.78
CA THR A 201 -3.85 -13.21 12.90
C THR A 201 -3.70 -12.82 11.44
N ILE A 202 -4.30 -13.59 10.53
CA ILE A 202 -4.36 -13.24 9.11
C ILE A 202 -5.12 -11.93 8.87
N GLU A 203 -6.17 -11.64 9.65
CA GLU A 203 -6.89 -10.37 9.58
C GLU A 203 -6.03 -9.19 10.03
N ASP A 204 -5.22 -9.36 11.09
CA ASP A 204 -4.25 -8.36 11.53
C ASP A 204 -3.24 -8.08 10.41
N LEU A 205 -2.74 -9.15 9.77
CA LEU A 205 -1.77 -9.08 8.70
C LEU A 205 -2.35 -8.35 7.49
N GLU A 206 -3.55 -8.74 7.05
CA GLU A 206 -4.26 -8.08 5.95
C GLU A 206 -4.49 -6.59 6.22
N SER A 207 -4.90 -6.24 7.45
CA SER A 207 -5.10 -4.85 7.85
C SER A 207 -3.80 -4.05 7.79
N ALA A 208 -2.74 -4.55 8.43
CA ALA A 208 -1.45 -3.86 8.48
C ALA A 208 -0.89 -3.63 7.07
N ILE A 209 -0.96 -4.63 6.20
CA ILE A 209 -0.47 -4.52 4.82
C ILE A 209 -1.37 -3.60 3.99
N SER A 210 -2.68 -3.59 4.23
CA SER A 210 -3.59 -2.64 3.60
C SER A 210 -3.24 -1.18 3.95
N GLU A 211 -2.84 -0.90 5.19
CA GLU A 211 -2.37 0.44 5.59
C GLU A 211 -1.14 0.86 4.77
N PHE A 212 -0.12 -0.02 4.66
CA PHE A 212 1.05 0.25 3.84
C PHE A 212 0.69 0.43 2.36
N PHE A 213 -0.21 -0.40 1.84
CA PHE A 213 -0.66 -0.33 0.44
C PHE A 213 -1.33 1.00 0.14
N ILE A 214 -2.28 1.41 0.98
CA ILE A 214 -2.99 2.69 0.87
C ILE A 214 -1.99 3.84 0.89
N PHE A 215 -1.12 3.87 1.91
CA PHE A 215 -0.13 4.93 2.04
C PHE A 215 0.80 5.02 0.84
N PHE A 216 1.45 3.92 0.45
CA PHE A 216 2.39 3.95 -0.68
C PHE A 216 1.70 4.28 -2.00
N SER A 217 0.46 3.84 -2.19
CA SER A 217 -0.32 4.18 -3.38
C SER A 217 -0.61 5.67 -3.48
N ASP A 218 -0.98 6.29 -2.37
CA ASP A 218 -1.26 7.74 -2.30
C ASP A 218 -0.02 8.59 -2.49
N ILE A 219 1.09 8.22 -1.82
CA ILE A 219 2.37 8.91 -1.98
C ILE A 219 2.82 8.83 -3.43
N ASN A 220 2.75 7.63 -4.03
CA ASN A 220 3.09 7.43 -5.43
C ASN A 220 2.23 8.31 -6.35
N PHE A 221 0.92 8.38 -6.11
CA PHE A 221 0.01 9.21 -6.92
C PHE A 221 0.22 10.73 -6.68
N GLY A 222 0.81 11.10 -5.55
CA GLY A 222 1.21 12.46 -5.20
C GLY A 222 2.62 12.88 -5.65
N LEU A 223 3.41 11.99 -6.26
CA LEU A 223 4.77 12.33 -6.70
C LEU A 223 4.77 13.44 -7.76
N SER A 224 5.67 14.40 -7.61
CA SER A 224 5.89 15.44 -8.61
C SER A 224 6.64 14.88 -9.81
N LYS A 225 6.58 15.60 -10.94
CA LYS A 225 7.30 15.22 -12.15
C LYS A 225 8.82 15.18 -11.90
N GLU A 226 9.32 16.16 -11.16
CA GLU A 226 10.74 16.30 -10.82
C GLU A 226 11.22 15.14 -9.94
N ALA A 227 10.42 14.74 -8.94
CA ALA A 227 10.73 13.58 -8.10
C ALA A 227 10.78 12.29 -8.92
N MET A 228 9.82 12.11 -9.85
CA MET A 228 9.80 10.97 -10.78
C MET A 228 11.01 10.97 -11.71
N GLU A 229 11.39 12.10 -12.28
CA GLU A 229 12.58 12.22 -13.14
C GLU A 229 13.87 11.92 -12.36
N SER A 230 13.98 12.38 -11.10
CA SER A 230 15.13 12.08 -10.23
C SER A 230 15.23 10.59 -9.94
N TYR A 231 14.10 9.94 -9.63
CA TYR A 231 13.97 8.51 -9.45
C TYR A 231 14.40 7.71 -10.70
N GLU A 232 13.90 8.07 -11.89
CA GLU A 232 14.23 7.38 -13.14
C GLU A 232 15.73 7.48 -13.46
N LYS A 233 16.34 8.65 -13.23
CA LYS A 233 17.80 8.84 -13.36
C LYS A 233 18.56 7.95 -12.39
N MET A 234 18.12 7.83 -11.15
CA MET A 234 18.73 6.94 -10.15
C MET A 234 18.60 5.47 -10.55
N LEU A 235 17.42 5.03 -11.00
CA LEU A 235 17.21 3.67 -11.48
C LEU A 235 18.14 3.31 -12.63
N LYS A 236 18.29 4.19 -13.62
CA LYS A 236 19.20 3.99 -14.75
C LYS A 236 20.64 3.80 -14.27
N LYS A 237 21.12 4.64 -13.34
CA LYS A 237 22.45 4.50 -12.74
C LYS A 237 22.64 3.15 -12.04
N LEU A 238 21.64 2.68 -11.29
CA LEU A 238 21.70 1.38 -10.62
C LEU A 238 21.75 0.22 -11.62
N GLN A 239 20.95 0.28 -12.69
CA GLN A 239 20.96 -0.73 -13.76
C GLN A 239 22.31 -0.77 -14.49
N ASP A 240 22.88 0.38 -14.80
CA ASP A 240 24.18 0.47 -15.47
C ASP A 240 25.31 -0.04 -14.58
N ALA A 241 25.27 0.25 -13.27
CA ALA A 241 26.22 -0.29 -12.30
C ALA A 241 26.15 -1.83 -12.22
N GLN A 242 24.95 -2.41 -12.20
CA GLN A 242 24.76 -3.87 -12.19
C GLN A 242 25.29 -4.53 -13.47
N LYS A 243 25.04 -3.95 -14.64
CA LYS A 243 25.56 -4.46 -15.92
C LYS A 243 27.10 -4.48 -15.92
N LYS A 244 27.74 -3.43 -15.41
CA LYS A 244 29.20 -3.37 -15.29
C LYS A 244 29.76 -4.44 -14.35
N GLN A 245 29.12 -4.67 -13.20
CA GLN A 245 29.54 -5.72 -12.27
C GLN A 245 29.39 -7.13 -12.86
N ASN A 246 28.36 -7.38 -13.66
CA ASN A 246 28.13 -8.68 -14.29
C ASN A 246 29.09 -8.97 -15.45
N ASN A 247 29.57 -7.93 -16.15
CA ASN A 247 30.55 -8.08 -17.21
C ASN A 247 31.98 -8.29 -16.68
N ASN A 248 32.32 -7.77 -15.49
CA ASN A 248 33.62 -7.96 -14.85
C ASN A 248 33.76 -9.31 -14.11
N LYS A 249 32.68 -10.10 -13.99
CA LYS A 249 32.68 -11.44 -13.38
C LYS A 249 32.74 -12.58 -14.41
N LYS A 250 32.84 -12.25 -15.71
CA LYS A 250 33.09 -13.20 -16.80
C LYS A 250 34.56 -13.16 -17.20
#